data_AF-A0A379EUS7-F1
#
_entry.id   AF-A0A379EUS7-F1
#
_cell.length_a   1.000
_cell.length_b   1.000
_cell.length_c   1.000
_cell.angle_alpha   90.00
_cell.angle_beta   90.00
_cell.angle_gamma   90.00
#
_symmetry.space_group_name_H-M   'P 1'
#
loop_
_entity.id
_entity.type
_entity.pdbx_description
1 polymer ?
#
loop_
_entity_poly.entity_id
_entity_poly.type
_entity_poly.pdbx_seq_one_letter_code
_entity_poly.pdbx_strand_id
1 'polypeptide(L)'
;MSEQKQSPLFTALSSVFPLILILSIDFFAMFLQPQSKAISHFAFGILIAQLVSVLVFMKGQICPGQRERLSKVNWYFAVFWGMWFIISFFSNYHFILTDMMSLCGIAIVLATWRQPQDNQLRQSMLIIAGLMGILGSLCYLLIFIELSISSFIQYNIFGQGLVGIILANLALVVSRNRLQGLIALLPFFMLSLLFLNALSGLGLLMYLSNTVTFANQLAWILYFCLHLLIALIIAVHIFKQWKLSYNTLAILLLIVTSLPVWASFAFIH
;
A
#
# COMPACT_ATOMS: atom_id res chain seq x y z
N MET A 1 24.72 -5.52 -24.69
CA MET A 1 24.45 -6.50 -23.60
C MET A 1 23.05 -7.04 -23.78
N SER A 2 22.92 -8.33 -24.08
CA SER A 2 21.63 -9.00 -24.31
C SER A 2 20.77 -8.95 -23.05
N GLU A 3 19.60 -8.29 -23.13
CA GLU A 3 18.58 -8.38 -22.07
C GLU A 3 18.16 -9.85 -21.92
N GLN A 4 18.70 -10.50 -20.90
CA GLN A 4 18.35 -11.86 -20.53
C GLN A 4 16.84 -11.90 -20.28
N LYS A 5 16.11 -12.70 -21.07
CA LYS A 5 14.68 -12.97 -20.89
C LYS A 5 14.48 -13.57 -19.50
N GLN A 6 14.24 -12.71 -18.51
CA GLN A 6 13.84 -13.12 -17.17
C GLN A 6 12.62 -14.03 -17.28
N SER A 7 12.66 -15.17 -16.61
CA SER A 7 11.63 -16.19 -16.75
C SER A 7 10.26 -15.66 -16.28
N PRO A 8 9.14 -16.15 -16.86
CA PRO A 8 7.80 -15.77 -16.42
C PRO A 8 7.58 -16.10 -14.94
N LEU A 9 8.19 -17.19 -14.46
CA LEU A 9 8.18 -17.62 -13.06
C LEU A 9 8.82 -16.57 -12.14
N PHE A 10 9.99 -16.02 -12.51
CA PHE A 10 10.64 -14.98 -11.71
C PHE A 10 9.81 -13.69 -11.64
N THR A 11 9.09 -13.36 -12.71
CA THR A 11 8.19 -12.19 -12.74
C THR A 11 6.98 -12.41 -11.83
N ALA A 12 6.38 -13.60 -11.86
CA ALA A 12 5.30 -13.98 -10.96
C ALA A 12 5.74 -13.93 -9.49
N LEU A 13 6.88 -14.56 -9.17
CA LEU A 13 7.44 -14.56 -7.82
C LEU A 13 7.73 -13.14 -7.31
N SER A 14 8.32 -12.30 -8.16
CA SER A 14 8.60 -10.89 -7.83
C SER A 14 7.34 -10.05 -7.62
N SER A 15 6.24 -10.41 -8.27
CA SER A 15 4.95 -9.71 -8.13
C SER A 15 4.18 -10.14 -6.88
N VAL A 16 4.27 -11.43 -6.54
CA VAL A 16 3.54 -12.03 -5.41
C VAL A 16 4.24 -11.75 -4.08
N PHE A 17 5.58 -11.72 -4.05
CA PHE A 17 6.35 -11.51 -2.82
C PHE A 17 5.92 -10.27 -2.01
N PRO A 18 5.78 -9.06 -2.60
CA PRO A 18 5.30 -7.88 -1.89
C PRO A 18 3.95 -8.07 -1.21
N LEU A 19 3.05 -8.85 -1.82
CA LEU A 19 1.70 -9.08 -1.30
C LEU A 19 1.68 -10.12 -0.18
N ILE A 20 2.48 -11.18 -0.31
CA ILE A 20 2.68 -12.13 0.79
C ILE A 20 3.24 -11.39 1.99
N LEU A 21 4.27 -10.56 1.79
CA LEU A 21 4.88 -9.78 2.86
C LEU A 21 3.86 -8.88 3.56
N ILE A 22 3.05 -8.14 2.80
CA ILE A 22 2.00 -7.29 3.37
C ILE A 22 0.98 -8.12 4.13
N LEU A 23 0.43 -9.18 3.52
CA LEU A 23 -0.58 -10.03 4.17
C LEU A 23 -0.05 -10.65 5.47
N SER A 24 1.19 -11.15 5.46
CA SER A 24 1.81 -11.72 6.65
C SER A 24 1.91 -10.70 7.78
N ILE A 25 2.33 -9.47 7.48
CA ILE A 25 2.47 -8.41 8.49
C ILE A 25 1.09 -7.88 8.91
N ASP A 26 0.13 -7.78 7.98
CA ASP A 26 -1.23 -7.31 8.27
C ASP A 26 -1.96 -8.25 9.22
N PHE A 27 -1.87 -9.57 8.96
CA PHE A 27 -2.43 -10.57 9.86
C PHE A 27 -1.70 -10.60 11.20
N PHE A 28 -0.39 -10.46 11.20
CA PHE A 28 0.36 -10.33 12.44
C PHE A 28 -0.10 -9.12 13.26
N ALA A 29 -0.25 -7.95 12.63
CA ALA A 29 -0.76 -6.73 13.28
C ALA A 29 -2.22 -6.89 13.75
N MET A 30 -3.06 -7.57 12.96
CA MET A 30 -4.43 -7.91 13.34
C MET A 30 -4.48 -8.80 14.59
N PHE A 31 -3.53 -9.72 14.80
CA PHE A 31 -3.47 -10.50 16.03
C PHE A 31 -2.99 -9.70 17.25
N LEU A 32 -2.30 -8.57 17.02
CA LEU A 32 -1.87 -7.65 18.08
C LEU A 32 -2.95 -6.62 18.43
N GLN A 33 -3.94 -6.40 17.55
CA GLN A 33 -4.91 -5.34 17.75
C GLN A 33 -5.87 -5.65 18.92
N PRO A 34 -6.25 -4.65 19.73
CA PRO A 34 -7.30 -4.80 20.74
C PRO A 34 -8.72 -4.74 20.14
N GLN A 35 -8.85 -4.43 18.86
CA GLN A 35 -10.13 -4.26 18.17
C GLN A 35 -10.80 -5.60 17.86
N SER A 36 -12.10 -5.71 18.11
CA SER A 36 -12.91 -6.89 17.79
C SER A 36 -13.41 -6.91 16.33
N LYS A 37 -12.83 -6.09 15.44
CA LYS A 37 -13.25 -5.93 14.04
C LYS A 37 -12.08 -6.22 13.10
N ALA A 38 -12.38 -6.79 11.93
CA ALA A 38 -11.41 -7.09 10.90
C ALA A 38 -11.08 -5.81 10.14
N ILE A 39 -10.05 -5.08 10.58
CA ILE A 39 -9.59 -3.86 9.93
C ILE A 39 -8.18 -4.11 9.42
N SER A 40 -7.96 -3.87 8.14
CA SER A 40 -6.63 -3.99 7.54
C SER A 40 -5.80 -2.74 7.83
N HIS A 41 -4.53 -2.95 8.18
CA HIS A 41 -3.52 -1.92 8.39
C HIS A 41 -2.88 -1.44 7.08
N PHE A 42 -3.22 -2.05 5.93
CA PHE A 42 -2.61 -1.72 4.64
C PHE A 42 -3.62 -1.57 3.49
N ALA A 43 -4.93 -1.78 3.72
CA ALA A 43 -5.92 -1.75 2.66
C ALA A 43 -5.99 -0.40 1.92
N PHE A 44 -5.85 0.73 2.62
CA PHE A 44 -5.74 2.03 1.96
C PHE A 44 -4.49 2.11 1.07
N GLY A 45 -3.37 1.55 1.51
CA GLY A 45 -2.15 1.47 0.72
C GLY A 45 -2.33 0.64 -0.55
N ILE A 46 -3.01 -0.51 -0.46
CA ILE A 46 -3.34 -1.32 -1.65
C ILE A 46 -4.24 -0.53 -2.62
N LEU A 47 -5.26 0.18 -2.12
CA LEU A 47 -6.10 1.04 -2.95
C LEU A 47 -5.32 2.14 -3.65
N ILE A 48 -4.41 2.82 -2.95
CA ILE A 48 -3.52 3.83 -3.54
C ILE A 48 -2.66 3.21 -4.65
N ALA A 49 -2.09 2.03 -4.42
CA ALA A 49 -1.28 1.33 -5.44
C ALA A 49 -2.10 1.00 -6.70
N GLN A 50 -3.33 0.53 -6.52
CA GLN A 50 -4.25 0.25 -7.61
C GLN A 50 -4.70 1.52 -8.33
N LEU A 51 -4.99 2.61 -7.61
CA LEU A 51 -5.34 3.92 -8.19
C LEU A 51 -4.20 4.50 -9.03
N VAL A 52 -2.96 4.43 -8.55
CA VAL A 52 -1.79 4.83 -9.35
C VAL A 52 -1.68 3.96 -10.61
N SER A 53 -1.94 2.65 -10.50
CA SER A 53 -1.97 1.76 -11.67
C SER A 53 -3.07 2.14 -12.67
N VAL A 54 -4.26 2.51 -12.20
CA VAL A 54 -5.36 3.03 -13.05
C VAL A 54 -4.95 4.32 -13.75
N LEU A 55 -4.31 5.26 -13.04
CA LEU A 55 -3.77 6.50 -13.64
C LEU A 55 -2.76 6.18 -14.75
N VAL A 56 -1.89 5.19 -14.53
CA VAL A 56 -0.94 4.71 -15.55
C VAL A 56 -1.64 4.09 -16.75
N PHE A 57 -2.72 3.33 -16.55
CA PHE A 57 -3.50 2.78 -17.67
C PHE A 57 -4.23 3.85 -18.50
N MET A 58 -4.71 4.91 -17.83
CA MET A 58 -5.46 6.00 -18.46
C MET A 58 -4.58 7.02 -19.18
N LYS A 59 -3.47 7.43 -18.55
CA LYS A 59 -2.62 8.55 -19.01
C LYS A 59 -1.20 8.13 -19.38
N GLY A 60 -0.78 6.93 -18.99
CA GLY A 60 0.55 6.43 -19.30
C GLY A 60 0.70 6.08 -20.78
N GLN A 61 1.76 6.60 -21.40
CA GLN A 61 2.24 6.17 -22.72
C GLN A 61 2.90 4.78 -22.60
N ILE A 62 2.08 3.75 -22.40
CA ILE A 62 2.53 2.36 -22.22
C ILE A 62 2.30 1.56 -23.50
N CYS A 63 3.29 0.76 -23.92
CA CYS A 63 3.09 -0.14 -25.05
C CYS A 63 2.20 -1.34 -24.65
N PRO A 64 1.55 -2.04 -25.61
CA PRO A 64 0.64 -3.15 -25.31
C PRO A 64 1.26 -4.23 -24.41
N GLY A 65 2.53 -4.59 -24.63
CA GLY A 65 3.23 -5.57 -23.80
C GLY A 65 3.56 -5.08 -22.37
N GLN A 66 3.73 -3.77 -22.15
CA GLN A 66 3.84 -3.21 -20.78
C GLN A 66 2.49 -3.21 -20.08
N ARG A 67 1.43 -2.86 -20.82
CA ARG A 67 0.04 -2.86 -20.32
C ARG A 67 -0.38 -4.24 -19.85
N GLU A 68 -0.11 -5.28 -20.63
CA GLU A 68 -0.43 -6.66 -20.26
C GLU A 68 0.34 -7.10 -19.00
N ARG A 69 1.63 -6.79 -18.91
CA ARG A 69 2.44 -7.11 -17.71
C ARG A 69 1.93 -6.39 -16.47
N LEU A 70 1.61 -5.09 -16.57
CA LEU A 70 1.04 -4.33 -15.45
C LEU A 70 -0.33 -4.87 -15.03
N SER A 71 -1.17 -5.26 -15.99
CA SER A 71 -2.47 -5.90 -15.72
C SER A 71 -2.29 -7.23 -14.96
N LYS A 72 -1.32 -8.07 -15.36
CA LYS A 72 -0.97 -9.30 -14.62
C LYS A 72 -0.47 -9.02 -13.21
N VAL A 73 0.36 -7.99 -13.01
CA VAL A 73 0.79 -7.58 -11.66
C VAL A 73 -0.41 -7.16 -10.82
N ASN A 74 -1.30 -6.35 -11.40
CA ASN A 74 -2.48 -5.85 -10.71
C ASN A 74 -3.46 -6.97 -10.32
N TRP A 75 -3.49 -8.05 -11.09
CA TRP A 75 -4.27 -9.24 -10.79
C TRP A 75 -3.92 -9.86 -9.44
N TYR A 76 -2.64 -9.83 -9.05
CA TYR A 76 -2.23 -10.40 -7.77
C TYR A 76 -2.83 -9.67 -6.55
N PHE A 77 -3.20 -8.38 -6.67
CA PHE A 77 -3.92 -7.69 -5.58
C PHE A 77 -5.28 -8.32 -5.26
N ALA A 78 -5.87 -9.12 -6.17
CA ALA A 78 -7.08 -9.89 -5.86
C ALA A 78 -6.86 -10.89 -4.72
N VAL A 79 -5.63 -11.39 -4.54
CA VAL A 79 -5.31 -12.28 -3.41
C VAL A 79 -5.48 -11.53 -2.10
N PHE A 80 -4.97 -10.30 -2.01
CA PHE A 80 -5.11 -9.46 -0.82
C PHE A 80 -6.58 -9.20 -0.49
N TRP A 81 -7.35 -8.74 -1.48
CA TRP A 81 -8.76 -8.41 -1.27
C TRP A 81 -9.63 -9.64 -1.02
N GLY A 82 -9.38 -10.76 -1.71
CA GLY A 82 -10.10 -12.01 -1.48
C GLY A 82 -9.87 -12.56 -0.08
N MET A 83 -8.63 -12.51 0.42
CA MET A 83 -8.32 -12.94 1.79
C MET A 83 -9.01 -12.06 2.84
N TRP A 84 -8.93 -10.73 2.70
CA TRP A 84 -9.59 -9.80 3.63
C TRP A 84 -11.12 -9.89 3.59
N PHE A 85 -11.70 -10.08 2.41
CA PHE A 85 -13.14 -10.32 2.27
C PHE A 85 -13.55 -11.61 2.98
N ILE A 86 -12.82 -12.72 2.79
CA ILE A 86 -13.14 -13.99 3.45
C ILE A 86 -13.05 -13.84 4.98
N ILE A 87 -11.99 -13.21 5.48
CA ILE A 87 -11.78 -13.05 6.92
C ILE A 87 -12.86 -12.17 7.52
N SER A 88 -13.16 -11.01 6.94
CA SER A 88 -14.21 -10.15 7.46
C SER A 88 -15.58 -10.83 7.35
N PHE A 89 -15.96 -11.33 6.18
CA PHE A 89 -17.30 -11.84 5.94
C PHE A 89 -17.64 -13.13 6.72
N PHE A 90 -16.69 -14.07 6.85
CA PHE A 90 -16.96 -15.38 7.46
C PHE A 90 -16.51 -15.51 8.92
N SER A 91 -15.78 -14.55 9.48
CA SER A 91 -15.35 -14.61 10.87
C SER A 91 -16.24 -13.79 11.81
N ASN A 92 -16.05 -14.01 13.11
CA ASN A 92 -16.69 -13.18 14.14
C ASN A 92 -16.21 -11.71 14.12
N TYR A 93 -15.18 -11.38 13.33
CA TYR A 93 -14.65 -10.03 13.15
C TYR A 93 -15.38 -9.22 12.07
N HIS A 94 -16.57 -9.67 11.63
CA HIS A 94 -17.32 -9.09 10.53
C HIS A 94 -17.47 -7.57 10.62
N PHE A 95 -17.05 -6.90 9.53
CA PHE A 95 -17.13 -5.47 9.43
C PHE A 95 -17.47 -5.02 7.99
N ILE A 96 -18.68 -4.48 7.84
CA ILE A 96 -19.28 -4.12 6.55
C ILE A 96 -18.38 -3.17 5.73
N LEU A 97 -17.70 -2.22 6.39
CA LEU A 97 -16.81 -1.29 5.68
C LEU A 97 -15.60 -2.02 5.06
N THR A 98 -15.05 -3.03 5.73
CA THR A 98 -13.96 -3.87 5.19
C THR A 98 -14.44 -4.71 4.02
N ASP A 99 -15.67 -5.23 4.08
CA ASP A 99 -16.26 -6.00 2.98
C ASP A 99 -16.48 -5.13 1.75
N MET A 100 -17.10 -3.95 1.93
CA MET A 100 -17.32 -2.99 0.85
C MET A 100 -16.01 -2.54 0.21
N MET A 101 -15.00 -2.26 1.03
CA MET A 101 -13.66 -1.89 0.57
C MET A 101 -13.02 -3.03 -0.24
N SER A 102 -13.15 -4.27 0.23
CA SER A 102 -12.61 -5.44 -0.46
C SER A 102 -13.29 -5.69 -1.80
N LEU A 103 -14.62 -5.53 -1.87
CA LEU A 103 -15.38 -5.61 -3.11
C LEU A 103 -14.97 -4.50 -4.09
N CYS A 104 -14.74 -3.27 -3.60
CA CYS A 104 -14.21 -2.18 -4.43
C CYS A 104 -12.83 -2.54 -4.99
N GLY A 105 -11.93 -3.06 -4.16
CA GLY A 105 -10.61 -3.50 -4.56
C GLY A 105 -10.63 -4.61 -5.62
N ILE A 106 -11.50 -5.61 -5.45
CA ILE A 106 -11.73 -6.69 -6.44
C ILE A 106 -12.28 -6.10 -7.75
N ALA A 107 -13.25 -5.18 -7.68
CA ALA A 107 -13.82 -4.54 -8.87
C ALA A 107 -12.73 -3.82 -9.70
N ILE A 108 -11.78 -3.13 -9.05
CA ILE A 108 -10.64 -2.51 -9.73
C ILE A 108 -9.76 -3.55 -10.42
N VAL A 109 -9.46 -4.67 -9.75
CA VAL A 109 -8.68 -5.76 -10.35
C VAL A 109 -9.38 -6.29 -11.60
N LEU A 110 -10.69 -6.59 -11.50
CA LEU A 110 -11.45 -7.12 -12.62
C LEU A 110 -11.51 -6.14 -13.80
N ALA A 111 -11.75 -4.85 -13.52
CA ALA A 111 -11.80 -3.81 -14.53
C ALA A 111 -10.46 -3.58 -15.26
N THR A 112 -9.34 -3.82 -14.57
CA THR A 112 -7.99 -3.63 -15.13
C THR A 112 -7.41 -4.89 -15.78
N TRP A 113 -7.89 -6.09 -15.40
CA TRP A 113 -7.36 -7.37 -15.90
C TRP A 113 -7.62 -7.57 -17.39
N ARG A 114 -8.89 -7.51 -17.82
CA ARG A 114 -9.30 -7.77 -19.21
C ARG A 114 -9.83 -6.50 -19.87
N GLN A 115 -8.93 -5.56 -20.10
CA GLN A 115 -9.25 -4.31 -20.79
C GLN A 115 -9.70 -4.58 -22.24
N PRO A 116 -10.83 -4.01 -22.69
CA PRO A 116 -11.30 -4.18 -24.07
C PRO A 116 -10.34 -3.52 -25.06
N GLN A 117 -10.34 -4.02 -26.29
CA GLN A 117 -9.52 -3.47 -27.38
C GLN A 117 -10.05 -2.12 -27.85
N ASP A 118 -11.38 -1.94 -27.82
CA ASP A 118 -12.01 -0.67 -28.11
C ASP A 118 -11.58 0.39 -27.07
N ASN A 119 -11.08 1.52 -27.59
CA ASN A 119 -10.58 2.62 -26.79
C ASN A 119 -11.66 3.25 -25.92
N GLN A 120 -12.89 3.40 -26.44
CA GLN A 120 -13.97 4.06 -25.71
C GLN A 120 -14.42 3.20 -24.53
N LEU A 121 -14.74 1.92 -24.77
CA LEU A 121 -15.08 0.98 -23.70
C LEU A 121 -13.96 0.85 -22.66
N ARG A 122 -12.70 0.83 -23.09
CA ARG A 122 -11.55 0.75 -22.18
C ARG A 122 -11.46 1.96 -21.27
N GLN A 123 -11.66 3.15 -21.81
CA GLN A 123 -11.65 4.38 -21.02
C GLN A 123 -12.79 4.38 -19.99
N SER A 124 -13.99 3.98 -20.39
CA SER A 124 -15.13 3.86 -19.48
C SER A 124 -14.85 2.87 -18.34
N MET A 125 -14.30 1.69 -18.63
CA MET A 125 -13.95 0.71 -17.59
C MET A 125 -12.88 1.23 -16.63
N LEU A 126 -11.88 1.97 -17.12
CA LEU A 126 -10.86 2.58 -16.26
C LEU A 126 -11.40 3.72 -15.40
N ILE A 127 -12.36 4.50 -15.92
CA ILE A 127 -13.08 5.53 -15.13
C ILE A 127 -13.86 4.85 -14.01
N ILE A 128 -14.62 3.79 -14.31
CA ILE A 128 -15.34 3.00 -13.31
C ILE A 128 -14.36 2.46 -12.26
N ALA A 129 -13.21 1.90 -12.66
CA ALA A 129 -12.18 1.45 -11.73
C ALA A 129 -11.68 2.59 -10.83
N GLY A 130 -11.45 3.79 -11.38
CA GLY A 130 -11.09 4.97 -10.61
C GLY A 130 -12.16 5.35 -9.58
N LEU A 131 -13.44 5.37 -9.97
CA LEU A 131 -14.57 5.64 -9.08
C LEU A 131 -14.68 4.59 -7.96
N MET A 132 -14.49 3.31 -8.27
CA MET A 132 -14.47 2.23 -7.26
C MET A 132 -13.31 2.40 -6.28
N GLY A 133 -12.13 2.84 -6.74
CA GLY A 133 -11.00 3.13 -5.85
C GLY A 133 -11.25 4.33 -4.93
N ILE A 134 -11.92 5.37 -5.43
CA ILE A 134 -12.35 6.52 -4.60
C ILE A 134 -13.39 6.07 -3.57
N LEU A 135 -14.38 5.27 -3.98
CA LEU A 135 -15.40 4.74 -3.08
C LEU A 135 -14.78 3.85 -1.99
N GLY A 136 -13.88 2.93 -2.36
CA GLY A 136 -13.15 2.11 -1.39
C GLY A 136 -12.30 2.95 -0.42
N SER A 137 -11.68 4.02 -0.92
CA SER A 137 -10.92 4.97 -0.10
C SER A 137 -11.82 5.71 0.89
N LEU A 138 -13.02 6.12 0.45
CA LEU A 138 -14.02 6.73 1.32
C LEU A 138 -14.50 5.75 2.40
N CYS A 139 -14.79 4.50 2.04
CA CYS A 139 -15.12 3.44 3.00
C CYS A 139 -14.03 3.28 4.05
N TYR A 140 -12.75 3.32 3.66
CA TYR A 140 -11.63 3.28 4.61
C TYR A 140 -11.62 4.49 5.54
N LEU A 141 -11.84 5.71 5.03
CA LEU A 141 -11.89 6.91 5.86
C LEU A 141 -13.04 6.87 6.88
N LEU A 142 -14.18 6.26 6.54
CA LEU A 142 -15.31 6.10 7.46
C LEU A 142 -14.97 5.18 8.65
N ILE A 143 -13.99 4.28 8.53
CA ILE A 143 -13.53 3.41 9.63
C ILE A 143 -13.02 4.26 10.81
N PHE A 144 -12.44 5.44 10.55
CA PHE A 144 -11.92 6.32 11.60
C PHE A 144 -12.98 6.87 12.54
N ILE A 145 -14.27 6.86 12.16
CA ILE A 145 -15.37 7.27 13.04
C ILE A 145 -15.52 6.27 14.21
N GLU A 146 -15.16 5.01 13.98
CA GLU A 146 -15.28 3.94 14.97
C GLU A 146 -13.96 3.63 15.69
N LEU A 147 -12.83 4.11 15.16
CA LEU A 147 -11.52 3.86 15.74
C LEU A 147 -11.27 4.78 16.94
N SER A 148 -10.72 4.18 18.00
CA SER A 148 -10.16 4.96 19.11
C SER A 148 -8.98 5.82 18.65
N ILE A 149 -8.82 6.99 19.26
CA ILE A 149 -7.75 7.93 18.93
C ILE A 149 -6.35 7.32 19.11
N SER A 150 -6.17 6.39 20.05
CA SER A 150 -4.90 5.67 20.27
C SER A 150 -4.53 4.73 19.13
N SER A 151 -5.52 4.20 18.39
CA SER A 151 -5.30 3.31 17.25
C SER A 151 -4.98 4.08 15.96
N PHE A 152 -5.17 5.40 15.93
CA PHE A 152 -5.04 6.22 14.71
C PHE A 152 -3.70 6.03 13.98
N ILE A 153 -2.62 5.89 14.74
CA ILE A 153 -1.27 5.74 14.20
C ILE A 153 -1.01 4.41 13.50
N GLN A 154 -1.69 3.34 13.96
CA GLN A 154 -1.57 1.98 13.40
C GLN A 154 -2.27 1.94 12.04
N TYR A 155 -3.34 2.71 11.89
CA TYR A 155 -4.17 2.81 10.68
C TYR A 155 -3.86 4.05 9.83
N ASN A 156 -2.75 4.73 10.11
CA ASN A 156 -2.45 6.05 9.56
C ASN A 156 -2.48 6.07 8.02
N ILE A 157 -3.32 6.95 7.46
CA ILE A 157 -3.49 7.12 6.02
C ILE A 157 -2.19 7.51 5.30
N PHE A 158 -1.30 8.25 5.97
CA PHE A 158 -0.03 8.68 5.37
C PHE A 158 0.97 7.53 5.28
N GLY A 159 1.08 6.73 6.34
CA GLY A 159 1.89 5.51 6.35
C GLY A 159 1.40 4.49 5.32
N GLN A 160 0.09 4.29 5.22
CA GLN A 160 -0.49 3.43 4.19
C GLN A 160 -0.34 3.99 2.78
N GLY A 161 -0.48 5.31 2.61
CA GLY A 161 -0.18 5.98 1.34
C GLY A 161 1.26 5.71 0.90
N LEU A 162 2.22 5.80 1.82
CA LEU A 162 3.63 5.49 1.55
C LEU A 162 3.80 4.04 1.07
N VAL A 163 3.19 3.07 1.76
CA VAL A 163 3.14 1.67 1.32
C VAL A 163 2.57 1.57 -0.10
N GLY A 164 1.47 2.26 -0.38
CA GLY A 164 0.83 2.26 -1.69
C GLY A 164 1.69 2.81 -2.81
N ILE A 165 2.43 3.90 -2.57
CA ILE A 165 3.37 4.46 -3.53
C ILE A 165 4.57 3.53 -3.77
N ILE A 166 5.07 2.86 -2.73
CA ILE A 166 6.14 1.85 -2.86
C ILE A 166 5.66 0.65 -3.69
N LEU A 167 4.46 0.15 -3.43
CA LEU A 167 3.86 -0.95 -4.19
C LEU A 167 3.59 -0.57 -5.64
N ALA A 168 3.08 0.62 -5.91
CA ALA A 168 2.92 1.12 -7.27
C ALA A 168 4.27 1.17 -8.00
N ASN A 169 5.33 1.62 -7.31
CA ASN A 169 6.67 1.65 -7.89
C ASN A 169 7.18 0.23 -8.18
N LEU A 170 7.00 -0.72 -7.24
CA LEU A 170 7.32 -2.14 -7.46
C LEU A 170 6.57 -2.70 -8.66
N ALA A 171 5.28 -2.44 -8.80
CA ALA A 171 4.48 -2.90 -9.93
C ALA A 171 4.97 -2.34 -11.26
N LEU A 172 5.40 -1.07 -11.29
CA LEU A 172 6.00 -0.44 -12.48
C LEU A 172 7.38 -1.02 -12.83
N VAL A 173 8.21 -1.31 -11.82
CA VAL A 173 9.51 -1.96 -12.02
C VAL A 173 9.33 -3.38 -12.56
N VAL A 174 8.44 -4.17 -11.96
CA VAL A 174 8.17 -5.56 -12.37
C VAL A 174 7.54 -5.63 -13.77
N SER A 175 6.64 -4.69 -14.10
CA SER A 175 6.07 -4.59 -15.45
C SER A 175 7.03 -3.99 -16.50
N ARG A 176 8.25 -3.61 -16.09
CA ARG A 176 9.28 -2.95 -16.90
C ARG A 176 8.74 -1.72 -17.61
N ASN A 177 8.02 -0.89 -16.86
CA ASN A 177 7.41 0.31 -17.39
C ASN A 177 8.48 1.35 -17.76
N ARG A 178 8.25 2.10 -18.84
CA ARG A 178 9.20 3.10 -19.39
C ARG A 178 8.84 4.53 -19.00
N LEU A 179 7.82 4.72 -18.16
CA LEU A 179 7.39 6.02 -17.63
C LEU A 179 8.41 6.59 -16.63
N GLN A 180 9.61 6.93 -17.12
CA GLN A 180 10.72 7.39 -16.29
C GLN A 180 10.37 8.68 -15.51
N GLY A 181 9.59 9.58 -16.11
CA GLY A 181 9.12 10.80 -15.44
C GLY A 181 8.25 10.49 -14.21
N LEU A 182 7.29 9.57 -14.33
CA LEU A 182 6.47 9.14 -13.19
C LEU A 182 7.32 8.42 -12.15
N ILE A 183 8.15 7.45 -12.56
CA ILE A 183 8.99 6.67 -11.66
C ILE A 183 9.98 7.56 -10.89
N ALA A 184 10.50 8.61 -11.51
CA ALA A 184 11.37 9.58 -10.85
C ALA A 184 10.63 10.50 -9.87
N LEU A 185 9.32 10.69 -10.05
CA LEU A 185 8.48 11.49 -9.16
C LEU A 185 8.04 10.72 -7.90
N LEU A 186 7.89 9.39 -7.99
CA LEU A 186 7.42 8.56 -6.85
C LEU A 186 8.29 8.72 -5.57
N PRO A 187 9.64 8.74 -5.61
CA PRO A 187 10.46 8.99 -4.43
C PRO A 187 10.10 10.29 -3.69
N PHE A 188 9.75 11.36 -4.40
CA PHE A 188 9.34 12.61 -3.78
C PHE A 188 8.00 12.44 -3.03
N PHE A 189 7.02 11.76 -3.63
CA PHE A 189 5.78 11.42 -2.93
C PHE A 189 6.02 10.53 -1.71
N MET A 190 6.94 9.56 -1.81
CA MET A 190 7.31 8.72 -0.67
C MET A 190 7.86 9.56 0.47
N LEU A 191 8.78 10.49 0.21
CA LEU A 191 9.36 11.35 1.24
C LEU A 191 8.30 12.27 1.88
N SER A 192 7.43 12.87 1.06
CA SER A 192 6.35 13.73 1.56
C SER A 192 5.37 12.97 2.45
N LEU A 193 4.95 11.76 2.04
CA LEU A 193 4.05 10.93 2.85
C LEU A 193 4.71 10.45 4.14
N LEU A 194 6.00 10.09 4.09
CA LEU A 194 6.77 9.75 5.29
C LEU A 194 6.84 10.92 6.28
N PHE A 195 7.07 12.13 5.78
CA PHE A 195 7.08 13.34 6.61
C PHE A 195 5.72 13.60 7.26
N LEU A 196 4.62 13.51 6.50
CA LEU A 196 3.26 13.65 7.04
C LEU A 196 2.92 12.54 8.05
N ASN A 197 3.38 11.31 7.80
CA ASN A 197 3.23 10.19 8.73
C ASN A 197 3.96 10.46 10.06
N ALA A 198 5.20 10.94 10.00
CA ALA A 198 5.95 11.34 11.19
C ALA A 198 5.28 12.49 11.94
N LEU A 199 4.82 13.53 11.22
CA LEU A 199 4.19 14.70 11.81
C LEU A 199 2.88 14.33 12.52
N SER A 200 2.03 13.55 11.85
CA SER A 200 0.78 13.04 12.46
C SER A 200 1.07 12.14 13.67
N GLY A 201 2.14 11.34 13.62
CA GLY A 201 2.57 10.52 14.75
C GLY A 201 3.02 11.34 15.96
N LEU A 202 3.86 12.37 15.74
CA LEU A 202 4.26 13.31 16.79
C LEU A 202 3.06 14.09 17.35
N GLY A 203 2.17 14.55 16.49
CA GLY A 203 0.94 15.24 16.89
C GLY A 203 0.08 14.39 17.83
N LEU A 204 -0.11 13.11 17.48
CA LEU A 204 -0.85 12.17 18.33
C LEU A 204 -0.13 11.92 19.66
N LEU A 205 1.20 11.74 19.64
CA LEU A 205 1.98 11.53 20.86
C LEU A 205 1.90 12.72 21.81
N MET A 206 1.98 13.95 21.31
CA MET A 206 1.79 15.14 22.13
C MET A 206 0.41 15.16 22.78
N TYR A 207 -0.64 14.78 22.04
CA TYR A 207 -2.00 14.70 22.57
C TYR A 207 -2.16 13.61 23.65
N LEU A 208 -1.56 12.44 23.43
CA LEU A 208 -1.68 11.28 24.34
C LEU A 208 -0.72 11.32 25.54
N SER A 209 0.33 12.15 25.49
CA SER A 209 1.41 12.19 26.50
C SER A 209 0.92 12.38 27.94
N ASN A 210 -0.20 13.08 28.13
CA ASN A 210 -0.78 13.37 29.44
C ASN A 210 -1.90 12.40 29.84
N THR A 211 -2.37 11.55 28.91
CA THR A 211 -3.59 10.74 29.10
C THR A 211 -3.35 9.24 29.02
N VAL A 212 -2.26 8.80 28.40
CA VAL A 212 -1.95 7.38 28.20
C VAL A 212 -0.53 7.08 28.67
N THR A 213 -0.41 6.07 29.52
CA THR A 213 0.89 5.48 29.88
C THR A 213 1.26 4.44 28.83
N PHE A 214 2.37 4.67 28.12
CA PHE A 214 2.88 3.72 27.14
C PHE A 214 3.61 2.57 27.83
N ALA A 215 3.23 1.33 27.52
CA ALA A 215 3.84 0.13 28.06
C ALA A 215 5.30 -0.03 27.59
N ASN A 216 5.58 0.34 26.34
CA ASN A 216 6.89 0.19 25.73
C ASN A 216 7.33 1.46 24.97
N GLN A 217 8.10 2.31 25.63
CA GLN A 217 8.62 3.55 25.04
C GLN A 217 9.69 3.29 23.96
N LEU A 218 10.41 2.16 24.03
CA LEU A 218 11.42 1.81 23.02
C LEU A 218 10.78 1.59 21.65
N ALA A 219 9.54 1.12 21.61
CA ALA A 219 8.80 0.92 20.36
C ALA A 219 8.60 2.24 19.59
N TRP A 220 8.37 3.36 20.30
CA TRP A 220 8.30 4.69 19.68
C TRP A 220 9.65 5.17 19.16
N ILE A 221 10.73 4.93 19.92
CA ILE A 221 12.08 5.26 19.47
C ILE A 221 12.39 4.50 18.18
N LEU A 222 12.12 3.20 18.14
CA LEU A 222 12.29 2.39 16.93
C LEU A 222 11.42 2.89 15.78
N TYR A 223 10.14 3.20 16.03
CA TYR A 223 9.25 3.77 15.03
C TYR A 223 9.86 5.00 14.34
N PHE A 224 10.36 5.99 15.10
CA PHE A 224 10.97 7.19 14.51
C PHE A 224 12.38 6.96 13.96
N CYS A 225 13.18 6.07 14.56
CA CYS A 225 14.46 5.67 13.98
C CYS A 225 14.28 5.07 12.59
N LEU A 226 13.25 4.24 12.39
CA LEU A 226 12.93 3.69 11.08
C LEU A 226 12.46 4.77 10.10
N HIS A 227 11.75 5.82 10.54
CA HIS A 227 11.45 6.96 9.68
C HIS A 227 12.71 7.64 9.16
N LEU A 228 13.71 7.87 10.03
CA LEU A 228 14.98 8.45 9.63
C LEU A 228 15.74 7.55 8.65
N LEU A 229 15.72 6.22 8.87
CA LEU A 229 16.33 5.25 7.96
C LEU A 229 15.66 5.27 6.58
N ILE A 230 14.32 5.23 6.53
CA ILE A 230 13.55 5.31 5.28
C ILE A 230 13.86 6.63 4.56
N ALA A 231 13.83 7.75 5.29
CA ALA A 231 14.12 9.07 4.75
C ALA A 231 15.53 9.14 4.15
N LEU A 232 16.53 8.58 4.83
CA LEU A 232 17.91 8.52 4.35
C LEU A 232 18.00 7.73 3.03
N ILE A 233 17.41 6.53 2.97
CA ILE A 233 17.42 5.70 1.76
C ILE A 233 16.78 6.45 0.60
N ILE A 234 15.60 7.05 0.80
CA ILE A 234 14.89 7.80 -0.25
C ILE A 234 15.67 9.04 -0.66
N ALA A 235 16.17 9.83 0.29
CA ALA A 235 16.91 11.06 0.04
C ALA A 235 18.18 10.80 -0.78
N VAL A 236 18.94 9.75 -0.46
CA VAL A 236 20.13 9.37 -1.25
C VAL A 236 19.75 9.10 -2.70
N HIS A 237 18.65 8.39 -2.95
CA HIS A 237 18.20 8.11 -4.32
C HIS A 237 17.73 9.37 -5.05
N ILE A 238 17.06 10.29 -4.35
CA ILE A 238 16.67 11.60 -4.91
C ILE A 238 17.91 12.42 -5.28
N PHE A 239 18.82 12.65 -4.34
CA PHE A 239 20.00 13.50 -4.55
C PHE A 239 20.97 12.93 -5.59
N LYS A 240 21.13 11.60 -5.62
CA LYS A 240 21.98 10.93 -6.62
C LYS A 240 21.26 10.63 -7.93
N GLN A 241 19.96 10.96 -8.04
CA GLN A 241 19.12 10.64 -9.20
C GLN A 241 19.15 9.13 -9.55
N TRP A 242 19.30 8.29 -8.53
CA TRP A 242 19.33 6.84 -8.68
C TRP A 242 17.91 6.29 -8.76
N LYS A 243 17.68 5.40 -9.74
CA LYS A 243 16.43 4.67 -9.82
C LYS A 243 16.36 3.69 -8.66
N LEU A 244 15.22 3.66 -7.96
CA LEU A 244 14.96 2.66 -6.94
C LEU A 244 14.86 1.27 -7.60
N SER A 245 15.81 0.41 -7.28
CA SER A 245 15.82 -0.98 -7.75
C SER A 245 14.72 -1.80 -7.07
N TYR A 246 14.36 -2.95 -7.64
CA TYR A 246 13.41 -3.88 -7.01
C TYR A 246 13.83 -4.24 -5.58
N ASN A 247 15.11 -4.55 -5.36
CA ASN A 247 15.63 -4.92 -4.04
C ASN A 247 15.51 -3.77 -3.05
N THR A 248 15.87 -2.55 -3.46
CA THR A 248 15.73 -1.36 -2.62
C THR A 248 14.27 -1.13 -2.24
N LEU A 249 13.35 -1.26 -3.19
CA LEU A 249 11.92 -1.11 -2.94
C LEU A 249 11.36 -2.22 -2.04
N ALA A 250 11.82 -3.45 -2.18
CA ALA A 250 11.42 -4.56 -1.32
C ALA A 250 11.90 -4.36 0.13
N ILE A 251 13.13 -3.87 0.32
CA ILE A 251 13.66 -3.49 1.63
C ILE A 251 12.87 -2.32 2.22
N LEU A 252 12.61 -1.27 1.43
CA LEU A 252 11.78 -0.15 1.85
C LEU A 252 10.38 -0.60 2.25
N LEU A 253 9.77 -1.50 1.47
CA LEU A 253 8.46 -2.05 1.77
C LEU A 253 8.46 -2.75 3.13
N LEU A 254 9.43 -3.65 3.37
CA LEU A 254 9.59 -4.35 4.64
C LEU A 254 9.71 -3.39 5.83
N ILE A 255 10.54 -2.35 5.70
CA ILE A 255 10.73 -1.38 6.78
C ILE A 255 9.44 -0.59 7.02
N VAL A 256 8.80 -0.09 5.97
CA VAL A 256 7.57 0.72 6.09
C VAL A 256 6.41 -0.10 6.63
N THR A 257 6.23 -1.34 6.19
CA THR A 257 5.15 -2.21 6.70
C THR A 257 5.38 -2.61 8.16
N SER A 258 6.60 -2.51 8.69
CA SER A 258 6.84 -2.71 10.12
C SER A 258 6.39 -1.52 10.99
N LEU A 259 6.13 -0.33 10.42
CA LEU A 259 5.79 0.86 11.21
C LEU A 259 4.50 0.70 12.04
N PRO A 260 3.37 0.22 11.48
CA PRO A 260 2.18 -0.06 12.28
C PRO A 260 2.43 -1.04 13.42
N VAL A 261 3.26 -2.06 13.19
CA VAL A 261 3.60 -3.09 14.20
C VAL A 261 4.33 -2.49 15.39
N TRP A 262 5.34 -1.65 15.15
CA TRP A 262 6.03 -0.94 16.23
C TRP A 262 5.09 0.00 16.98
N ALA A 263 4.16 0.63 16.27
CA ALA A 263 3.16 1.46 16.91
C ALA A 263 2.17 0.65 17.76
N SER A 264 1.82 -0.58 17.37
CA SER A 264 1.02 -1.50 18.20
C SER A 264 1.78 -1.94 19.45
N PHE A 265 3.06 -2.31 19.32
CA PHE A 265 3.89 -2.71 20.47
C PHE A 265 4.08 -1.62 21.51
N ALA A 266 3.92 -0.33 21.17
CA ALA A 266 3.98 0.75 22.15
C ALA A 266 2.89 0.66 23.23
N PHE A 267 1.77 -0.02 22.93
CA PHE A 267 0.62 -0.18 23.82
C PHE A 267 0.52 -1.57 24.47
N ILE A 268 1.39 -2.52 24.10
CA ILE A 268 1.36 -3.91 24.57
C ILE A 268 2.58 -4.16 25.46
N HIS A 269 2.40 -4.93 26.54
CA HIS A 269 3.46 -5.33 27.47
C HIS A 269 4.36 -6.44 26.91
#